data_AF-A0A2N6VBA5-F1
#
_entry.id   AF-A0A2N6VBA5-F1
#
_cell.length_a   1.000
_cell.length_b   1.000
_cell.length_c   1.000
_cell.angle_alpha   90.00
_cell.angle_beta   90.00
_cell.angle_gamma   90.00
#
_symmetry.space_group_name_H-M   'P 1'
#
loop_
_entity.id
_entity.type
_entity.pdbx_description
1 polymer ?
#
loop_
_entity_poly.entity_id
_entity_poly.type
_entity_poly.pdbx_seq_one_letter_code
_entity_poly.pdbx_strand_id
1 'polypeptide(L)' 'MGRTLAEKVWDDHTVKAGEGGDPDLIYIDLHLVHEVTSPQAFEGLRLAGRPVRRRDL' A
#
# COMPACT_ATOMS: atom_id res chain seq x y z
N MET A 1 -25.54 -12.61 -6.32
CA MET A 1 -25.15 -11.37 -7.05
C MET A 1 -23.68 -11.53 -7.42
N GLY A 2 -23.26 -11.12 -8.62
CA GLY A 2 -21.85 -11.24 -9.03
C GLY A 2 -21.00 -10.15 -8.37
N ARG A 3 -19.75 -10.47 -8.03
CA ARG A 3 -18.76 -9.48 -7.57
C ARG A 3 -18.24 -8.64 -8.75
N THR A 4 -18.01 -7.35 -8.52
CA THR A 4 -17.34 -6.45 -9.47
C THR A 4 -15.86 -6.80 -9.62
N LEU A 5 -15.19 -6.27 -10.64
CA LEU A 5 -13.74 -6.46 -10.80
C LEU A 5 -12.96 -5.81 -9.66
N ALA A 6 -13.38 -4.62 -9.22
CA ALA A 6 -12.74 -3.90 -8.13
C ALA A 6 -12.81 -4.68 -6.82
N GLU A 7 -13.98 -5.26 -6.49
CA GLU A 7 -14.15 -6.13 -5.31
C GLU A 7 -13.23 -7.34 -5.37
N LYS A 8 -13.12 -8.00 -6.54
CA LYS A 8 -12.23 -9.15 -6.69
C LYS A 8 -10.76 -8.78 -6.44
N VAL A 9 -10.31 -7.68 -7.04
CA VAL A 9 -8.92 -7.20 -6.83
C VAL A 9 -8.70 -6.82 -5.38
N TRP A 10 -9.64 -6.12 -4.73
CA TRP A 10 -9.52 -5.74 -3.32
C TRP A 10 -9.43 -6.97 -2.39
N ASP A 11 -10.32 -7.95 -2.59
CA ASP A 11 -10.36 -9.19 -1.82
C ASP A 11 -9.02 -9.95 -1.93
N ASP A 12 -8.44 -10.02 -3.14
CA ASP A 12 -7.18 -10.72 -3.40
C ASP A 12 -5.95 -10.03 -2.74
N HIS A 13 -6.04 -8.75 -2.37
CA HIS A 13 -4.93 -7.97 -1.80
C HIS A 13 -5.09 -7.65 -0.31
N THR A 14 -6.18 -8.10 0.32
CA THR A 14 -6.40 -7.90 1.75
C THR A 14 -5.52 -8.83 2.57
N VAL A 15 -4.67 -8.24 3.42
CA VAL A 15 -3.81 -8.97 4.38
C VAL A 15 -4.57 -9.23 5.67
N LYS A 16 -5.33 -8.24 6.13
CA LYS A 16 -6.17 -8.35 7.33
C LYS A 16 -7.40 -7.47 7.16
N ALA A 17 -8.58 -8.05 7.40
CA ALA A 17 -9.82 -7.29 7.48
C ALA A 17 -9.75 -6.28 8.64
N GLY A 18 -10.28 -5.08 8.41
CA GLY A 18 -10.48 -4.08 9.45
C GLY A 18 -11.53 -4.53 10.47
N GLU A 19 -11.40 -4.09 11.72
CA GLU A 19 -12.35 -4.37 12.80
C GLU A 19 -12.74 -3.07 13.49
N GLY A 20 -13.96 -3.00 14.06
CA GLY A 20 -14.36 -1.84 14.87
C GLY A 20 -14.47 -0.51 14.11
N GLY A 21 -14.58 -0.54 12.79
CA GLY A 21 -14.60 0.65 11.93
C GLY A 21 -13.24 1.03 11.34
N ASP A 22 -12.18 0.30 11.67
CA ASP A 22 -10.88 0.45 11.01
C ASP A 22 -10.96 -0.02 9.55
N PRO A 23 -10.17 0.59 8.64
CA PRO A 23 -10.07 0.13 7.26
C PRO A 23 -9.30 -1.20 7.16
N ASP A 24 -9.51 -1.92 6.06
CA ASP A 24 -8.73 -3.11 5.73
C ASP A 24 -7.25 -2.78 5.56
N LEU A 25 -6.39 -3.69 6.04
CA LEU A 25 -4.98 -3.68 5.71
C LEU A 25 -4.78 -4.41 4.39
N ILE A 26 -4.39 -3.66 3.36
CA ILE A 26 -4.06 -4.20 2.04
C ILE A 26 -2.55 -4.22 1.79
N TYR A 27 -2.09 -5.18 0.99
CA TYR A 27 -0.73 -5.19 0.45
C TYR A 27 -0.65 -4.36 -0.83
N ILE A 28 0.46 -3.64 -1.01
CA ILE A 28 0.71 -2.82 -2.20
C ILE A 28 1.90 -3.42 -2.96
N ASP A 29 1.64 -3.94 -4.16
CA ASP A 29 2.63 -4.66 -4.97
C ASP A 29 3.60 -3.73 -5.70
N LEU A 30 3.12 -2.57 -6.14
CA LEU A 30 3.89 -1.63 -6.95
C LEU A 30 3.74 -0.21 -6.42
N HIS A 31 4.87 0.44 -6.17
CA HIS A 31 4.94 1.86 -5.84
C HIS A 31 5.54 2.60 -7.03
N LEU A 32 4.73 3.45 -7.66
CA LEU A 32 5.20 4.37 -8.70
C LEU A 32 5.49 5.73 -8.07
N VAL A 33 6.67 6.27 -8.34
CA VAL A 33 7.14 7.54 -7.75
C VAL A 33 7.51 8.51 -8.86
N HIS A 34 7.36 9.81 -8.59
CA HIS A 34 7.65 10.88 -9.55
C HIS A 34 8.70 11.83 -8.97
N GLU A 35 9.57 12.42 -9.81
CA GLU A 35 10.73 13.20 -9.38
C GLU A 35 10.40 14.35 -8.40
N VAL A 36 9.21 14.92 -8.52
CA VAL A 36 8.74 16.04 -7.70
C VAL A 36 8.27 15.60 -6.30
N THR A 37 7.63 14.43 -6.19
CA THR A 37 7.03 13.97 -4.93
C THR A 37 7.88 12.92 -4.21
N SER A 38 8.80 12.27 -4.93
CA SER A 38 9.69 11.25 -4.39
C SER A 38 10.53 11.74 -3.20
N PRO A 39 11.18 12.92 -3.26
CA PRO A 39 12.02 13.38 -2.16
C PRO A 39 11.27 13.45 -0.82
N GLN A 40 10.02 13.93 -0.83
CA GLN A 40 9.19 14.01 0.36
C GLN A 40 8.81 12.64 0.91
N ALA A 41 8.49 11.67 0.03
CA ALA A 41 8.16 10.31 0.45
C ALA A 41 9.34 9.60 1.11
N PHE A 42 10.55 9.71 0.54
CA PHE A 42 11.76 9.11 1.12
C PHE A 42 12.19 9.80 2.43
N GLU A 43 11.99 11.11 2.53
CA GLU A 43 12.23 11.83 3.78
C GLU A 43 11.28 11.36 4.89
N GLY A 44 10.00 11.12 4.56
CA GLY A 44 9.04 10.51 5.49
C GLY A 44 9.48 9.14 6.01
N LEU A 45 10.03 8.28 5.15
CA LEU A 45 10.62 7.00 5.57
C LEU A 45 11.78 7.19 6.53
N ARG A 46 12.69 8.13 6.23
CA ARG A 46 13.86 8.44 7.07
C ARG A 46 13.45 8.93 8.46
N LEU A 47 12.49 9.86 8.54
CA LEU A 47 11.96 10.38 9.80
C LEU A 47 11.27 9.30 10.63
N ALA A 48 10.59 8.35 9.98
CA ALA A 48 9.99 7.19 10.63
C ALA A 48 11.00 6.07 10.98
N GLY A 49 12.28 6.23 10.64
CA GLY A 49 13.32 5.20 10.82
C GLY A 49 13.07 3.93 9.99
N ARG A 50 12.35 4.03 8.87
CA ARG A 50 11.94 2.88 8.05
C ARG A 50 12.80 2.77 6.78
N PRO A 51 13.31 1.58 6.45
CA PRO A 51 13.95 1.36 5.15
C PRO A 51 12.89 1.17 4.05
N VAL A 52 13.27 1.44 2.80
CA VAL A 52 12.53 0.96 1.63
C VAL A 52 12.51 -0.57 1.66
N ARG A 53 11.31 -1.16 1.57
CA ARG A 53 11.11 -2.59 1.85
C ARG A 53 11.51 -3.52 0.70
N ARG A 54 11.21 -3.15 -0.55
CA ARG A 54 11.50 -3.94 -1.76
C ARG A 54 12.44 -3.15 -2.67
N ARG A 55 13.76 -3.29 -2.44
CA ARG A 55 14.82 -2.61 -3.21
C ARG A 55 15.35 -3.46 -4.38
N ASP A 56 14.90 -4.70 -4.43
CA ASP A 56 15.33 -5.79 -5.32
C ASP A 56 14.50 -5.87 -6.61
N LEU A 57 13.50 -5.00 -6.75
CA LEU A 57 12.64 -4.87 -7.94
C LEU A 57 13.09 -3.70 -8.81
#